data_AF-A5D6A2-F1
#
_entry.id   AF-A5D6A2-F1
#
_cell.length_a   1.000
_cell.length_b   1.000
_cell.length_c   1.000
_cell.angle_alpha   90.00
_cell.angle_beta   90.00
_cell.angle_gamma   90.00
#
_symmetry.space_group_name_H-M   'P 1'
#
loop_
_entity.id
_entity.type
_entity.pdbx_description
1 polymer ?
#
loop_
_entity_poly.entity_id
_entity_poly.type
_entity_poly.pdbx_seq_one_letter_code
_entity_poly.pdbx_strand_id
1 'polypeptide(L)'
;MTGKVRYTIVIPVYNEAVVHETYRRLTKVMQSIGEPYELLFVNDGSQDWTGKIIESLAAADGCVRKLDFSLCDVMRDIREKNRYVRGLVSWAGFQQAAVEYVREERFAGETKYPFKKMLRLAADGIASFSCKSLRLALPFGLLVSSAGLAWLAFSLGRLLLHAGEGVGWRPSLPACFC
;
A
#
# COMPACT_ATOMS: atom_id res chain seq x y z
N MET A 1 -15.80 -30.47 18.57
CA MET A 1 -16.17 -30.31 17.15
C MET A 1 -14.91 -30.53 16.31
N THR A 2 -14.74 -31.72 15.73
CA THR A 2 -13.57 -32.12 14.93
C THR A 2 -13.99 -32.28 13.46
N GLY A 3 -14.67 -31.27 12.92
CA GLY A 3 -15.01 -31.17 11.50
C GLY A 3 -14.02 -30.26 10.78
N LYS A 4 -13.78 -30.52 9.50
CA LYS A 4 -12.96 -29.66 8.63
C LYS A 4 -13.60 -28.26 8.56
N VAL A 5 -12.91 -27.24 9.07
CA VAL A 5 -13.38 -25.84 9.05
C VAL A 5 -13.57 -25.40 7.60
N ARG A 6 -14.76 -24.90 7.26
CA ARG A 6 -15.10 -24.39 5.92
C ARG A 6 -14.78 -22.90 5.80
N TYR A 7 -15.00 -22.14 6.87
CA TYR A 7 -14.79 -20.70 6.92
C TYR A 7 -13.92 -20.29 8.12
N THR A 8 -12.83 -19.57 7.86
CA THR A 8 -12.06 -18.91 8.92
C THR A 8 -12.20 -17.40 8.75
N ILE A 9 -12.78 -16.74 9.75
CA ILE A 9 -12.98 -15.29 9.77
C ILE A 9 -11.89 -14.69 10.64
N VAL A 10 -11.01 -13.88 10.03
CA VAL A 10 -9.90 -13.23 10.72
C VAL A 10 -10.34 -11.83 11.14
N ILE A 11 -10.31 -11.55 12.45
CA ILE A 11 -10.72 -10.26 13.02
C ILE A 11 -9.51 -9.61 13.69
N PRO A 12 -8.88 -8.58 13.08
CA PRO A 12 -7.86 -7.80 13.76
C PRO A 12 -8.51 -6.94 14.85
N VAL A 13 -7.92 -6.92 16.04
CA VAL A 13 -8.39 -6.14 17.18
C VAL A 13 -7.23 -5.37 17.80
N TYR A 14 -7.45 -4.08 18.04
CA TYR A 14 -6.49 -3.21 18.75
C TYR A 14 -7.22 -2.19 19.62
N ASN A 15 -7.08 -2.31 20.94
CA ASN A 15 -7.69 -1.40 21.92
C ASN A 15 -9.20 -1.13 21.66
N GLU A 16 -9.97 -2.17 21.33
CA GLU A 16 -11.38 -2.03 20.94
C GLU A 16 -12.33 -2.56 22.02
N ALA A 17 -13.19 -1.70 22.56
CA ALA A 17 -14.23 -2.10 23.51
C ALA A 17 -15.38 -2.92 22.88
N VAL A 18 -15.38 -3.10 21.55
CA VAL A 18 -16.54 -3.61 20.78
C VAL A 18 -16.45 -5.13 20.51
N VAL A 19 -15.42 -5.82 21.01
CA VAL A 19 -15.16 -7.25 20.76
C VAL A 19 -16.38 -8.14 21.05
N HIS A 20 -17.10 -7.87 22.13
CA HIS A 20 -18.31 -8.63 22.49
C HIS A 20 -19.42 -8.53 21.45
N GLU A 21 -19.67 -7.32 20.94
CA GLU A 21 -20.73 -7.10 19.94
C GLU A 21 -20.31 -7.67 18.58
N THR A 22 -19.02 -7.56 18.23
CA THR A 22 -18.47 -8.21 17.03
C THR A 22 -18.64 -9.73 17.10
N TYR A 23 -18.25 -10.36 18.21
CA TYR A 23 -18.47 -11.79 18.45
C TYR A 23 -19.95 -12.15 18.34
N ARG A 24 -20.83 -11.44 19.05
CA ARG A 24 -22.27 -11.70 19.06
C ARG A 24 -22.87 -11.65 17.65
N ARG A 25 -22.55 -10.63 16.86
CA ARG A 25 -23.08 -10.46 15.50
C ARG A 25 -22.53 -11.50 14.53
N LEU A 26 -21.23 -11.78 14.59
CA LEU A 26 -20.60 -12.78 13.72
C LEU A 26 -21.11 -14.19 14.02
N THR A 27 -21.18 -14.56 15.29
CA THR A 27 -21.71 -15.86 15.72
C THR A 27 -23.16 -16.03 15.26
N LYS A 28 -24.00 -15.00 15.40
CA LYS A 28 -25.39 -15.06 14.91
C LYS A 28 -25.48 -15.30 13.40
N VAL A 29 -24.63 -14.64 12.61
CA VAL A 29 -24.60 -14.82 11.14
C VAL A 29 -24.10 -16.22 10.79
N MET A 30 -23.00 -16.67 11.40
CA MET A 30 -22.42 -17.97 11.06
C MET A 30 -23.30 -19.14 11.49
N GLN A 31 -23.98 -19.01 12.63
CA GLN A 31 -25.00 -19.98 13.04
C GLN A 31 -26.17 -20.06 12.05
N SER A 32 -26.56 -18.94 11.43
CA SER A 32 -27.63 -18.94 10.42
C SER A 32 -27.22 -19.63 9.11
N ILE A 33 -25.92 -19.68 8.80
CA ILE A 33 -25.38 -20.36 7.62
C ILE A 33 -25.29 -21.88 7.87
N GLY A 34 -25.03 -22.31 9.11
CA GLY A 34 -25.00 -23.72 9.51
C GLY A 34 -23.76 -24.50 9.06
N GLU A 35 -22.71 -23.79 8.62
CA GLU A 35 -21.46 -24.39 8.12
C GLU A 35 -20.35 -24.34 9.17
N PRO A 36 -19.40 -25.30 9.21
CA PRO A 36 -18.29 -25.27 10.16
C PRO A 36 -17.41 -24.03 9.98
N TYR A 37 -17.26 -23.24 11.05
CA TYR A 37 -16.50 -22.00 11.01
C TYR A 37 -15.56 -21.83 12.20
N GLU A 38 -14.62 -20.91 12.04
CA GLU A 38 -13.67 -20.49 13.06
C GLU A 38 -13.58 -18.96 13.07
N LEU A 39 -13.63 -18.37 14.27
CA LEU A 39 -13.39 -16.94 14.49
C LEU A 39 -11.98 -16.77 15.06
N LEU A 40 -11.07 -16.25 14.24
CA LEU A 40 -9.69 -16.00 14.62
C LEU A 40 -9.51 -14.53 14.97
N PHE A 41 -9.48 -14.23 16.27
CA PHE A 41 -9.18 -12.88 16.76
C PHE A 41 -7.66 -12.67 16.82
N VAL A 42 -7.20 -11.68 16.07
CA VAL A 42 -5.79 -11.31 15.97
C VAL A 42 -5.56 -10.05 16.80
N ASN A 43 -4.96 -10.19 17.97
CA ASN A 43 -4.65 -9.07 18.85
C ASN A 43 -3.34 -8.41 18.40
N ASP A 44 -3.43 -7.17 17.90
CA ASP A 44 -2.32 -6.38 17.36
C ASP A 44 -1.60 -5.56 18.45
N GLY A 45 -1.30 -6.20 19.59
CA GLY A 45 -0.61 -5.55 20.71
C GLY A 45 -1.48 -4.58 21.53
N SER A 46 -2.74 -4.94 21.78
CA SER A 46 -3.61 -4.15 22.66
C SER A 46 -2.99 -3.99 24.06
N GLN A 47 -3.11 -2.79 24.62
CA GLN A 47 -2.60 -2.45 25.96
C GLN A 47 -3.70 -2.46 27.03
N ASP A 48 -4.93 -2.72 26.61
CA ASP A 48 -6.12 -2.73 27.46
C ASP A 48 -6.60 -4.15 27.78
N TRP A 49 -7.86 -4.27 28.22
CA TRP A 49 -8.47 -5.54 28.60
C TRP A 49 -8.89 -6.42 27.40
N THR A 50 -8.65 -5.98 26.16
CA THR A 50 -9.03 -6.69 24.93
C THR A 50 -8.53 -8.14 24.92
N GLY A 51 -7.26 -8.35 25.30
CA GLY A 51 -6.67 -9.70 25.34
C GLY A 51 -7.43 -10.65 26.28
N LYS A 52 -7.80 -10.18 27.47
CA LYS A 52 -8.55 -10.97 28.46
C LYS A 52 -9.97 -11.29 28.00
N ILE A 53 -10.60 -10.36 27.30
CA ILE A 53 -11.93 -10.58 26.71
C ILE A 53 -11.87 -11.69 25.65
N ILE A 54 -10.85 -11.67 24.79
CA ILE A 54 -10.71 -12.70 23.75
C ILE A 54 -10.39 -14.06 24.39
N GLU A 55 -9.58 -14.08 25.46
CA GLU A 55 -9.31 -15.30 26.23
C GLU A 55 -10.57 -15.90 26.85
N SER A 56 -11.42 -15.07 27.46
CA SER A 56 -12.67 -15.56 28.06
C SER A 56 -13.63 -16.10 26.99
N LEU A 57 -13.70 -15.46 25.82
CA LEU A 57 -14.49 -15.94 24.69
C LEU A 57 -13.96 -17.26 24.13
N ALA A 58 -12.63 -17.39 23.97
CA ALA A 58 -12.00 -18.62 23.49
C ALA A 58 -12.15 -19.79 24.48
N ALA A 59 -12.20 -19.50 25.78
CA ALA A 59 -12.48 -20.50 26.81
C ALA A 59 -13.96 -20.94 26.81
N ALA A 60 -14.88 -20.02 26.51
CA ALA A 60 -16.32 -20.29 26.51
C ALA A 60 -16.83 -20.93 25.21
N ASP A 61 -16.23 -20.59 24.06
CA ASP A 61 -16.64 -21.06 22.74
C ASP A 61 -15.47 -21.71 21.98
N GLY A 62 -15.59 -23.00 21.69
CA GLY A 62 -14.59 -23.76 20.93
C GLY A 62 -14.45 -23.34 19.46
N CYS A 63 -15.34 -22.48 18.94
CA CYS A 63 -15.23 -21.89 17.61
C CYS A 63 -14.32 -20.65 17.58
N VAL A 64 -13.91 -20.14 18.76
CA VAL A 64 -13.11 -18.92 18.90
C VAL A 64 -11.65 -19.29 19.15
N ARG A 65 -10.74 -18.68 18.38
CA ARG A 65 -9.30 -18.76 18.57
C ARG A 65 -8.71 -17.38 18.76
N LYS A 66 -7.69 -17.31 19.63
CA LYS A 66 -6.87 -16.12 19.83
C LYS A 66 -5.52 -16.31 19.15
N LEU A 67 -5.07 -15.27 18.46
CA LEU A 67 -3.70 -15.12 17.99
C LEU A 67 -3.16 -13.79 18.52
N ASP A 68 -2.22 -13.83 19.46
CA ASP A 68 -1.50 -12.62 19.87
C ASP A 68 -0.34 -12.38 18.90
N PHE A 69 -0.42 -11.29 18.15
CA PHE A 69 0.74 -10.74 17.48
C PHE A 69 1.50 -9.92 18.50
N SER A 70 2.47 -10.55 19.15
CA SER A 70 3.66 -9.82 19.61
C SER A 70 4.28 -9.20 18.35
N LEU A 71 4.00 -7.91 18.12
CA LEU A 71 4.48 -7.12 17.00
C LEU A 71 6.01 -7.29 16.81
N CYS A 72 6.73 -7.56 17.90
CA CYS A 72 8.18 -7.76 17.96
C CYS A 72 8.69 -9.07 17.35
N ASP A 73 7.88 -10.12 17.26
CA ASP A 73 8.34 -11.46 16.84
C ASP A 73 8.20 -11.69 15.33
N VAL A 74 7.22 -11.06 14.68
CA VAL A 74 6.95 -11.24 13.24
C VAL A 74 7.41 -10.05 12.39
N MET A 75 7.39 -8.82 12.93
CA MET A 75 7.86 -7.66 12.16
C MET A 75 9.38 -7.58 12.01
N ARG A 76 10.15 -8.43 12.71
CA ARG A 76 11.62 -8.47 12.60
C ARG A 76 12.10 -8.79 11.17
N ASP A 77 11.31 -9.52 10.39
CA ASP A 77 11.73 -10.03 9.07
C ASP A 77 10.96 -9.46 7.86
N ILE A 78 9.92 -8.65 8.07
CA ILE A 78 9.13 -8.08 6.94
C ILE A 78 9.78 -6.78 6.44
N ARG A 79 10.60 -6.89 5.39
CA ARG A 79 11.33 -5.77 4.76
C ARG A 79 10.52 -4.91 3.76
N GLU A 80 9.21 -5.11 3.63
CA GLU A 80 8.42 -4.41 2.61
C GLU A 80 7.84 -3.08 3.13
N LYS A 81 8.41 -1.96 2.68
CA LYS A 81 8.08 -0.58 3.12
C LYS A 81 6.85 0.03 2.42
N ASN A 82 6.48 -0.42 1.22
CA ASN A 82 5.34 0.12 0.47
C ASN A 82 4.28 -0.96 0.21
N ARG A 83 3.36 -1.14 1.16
CA ARG A 83 2.31 -2.16 1.09
C ARG A 83 1.08 -1.61 0.35
N TYR A 84 1.10 -1.60 -0.98
CA TYR A 84 -0.12 -1.43 -1.77
C TYR A 84 -0.94 -2.73 -1.74
N VAL A 85 -1.58 -3.00 -0.60
CA VAL A 85 -2.31 -4.26 -0.31
C VAL A 85 -3.33 -4.60 -1.39
N ARG A 86 -4.01 -3.59 -1.97
CA ARG A 86 -4.97 -3.79 -3.06
C ARG A 86 -4.35 -4.42 -4.31
N GLY A 87 -3.16 -3.97 -4.70
CA GLY A 87 -2.44 -4.56 -5.84
C GLY A 87 -1.87 -5.93 -5.51
N LEU A 88 -1.33 -6.12 -4.30
CA LEU A 88 -0.78 -7.39 -3.86
C LEU A 88 -1.83 -8.50 -3.81
N VAL A 89 -3.03 -8.19 -3.30
CA VAL A 89 -4.16 -9.14 -3.20
C VAL A 89 -4.68 -9.52 -4.59
N SER A 90 -4.75 -8.56 -5.53
CA SER A 90 -5.08 -8.86 -6.93
C SER A 90 -4.01 -9.70 -7.63
N TRP A 91 -2.73 -9.50 -7.32
CA TRP A 91 -1.61 -10.22 -7.93
C TRP A 91 -1.46 -11.65 -7.40
N ALA A 92 -1.79 -11.88 -6.13
CA ALA A 92 -1.67 -13.19 -5.49
C ALA A 92 -2.68 -14.24 -6.00
N GLY A 93 -3.66 -13.85 -6.83
CA GLY A 93 -4.52 -14.79 -7.55
C GLY A 93 -5.56 -15.53 -6.70
N PHE A 94 -5.83 -15.07 -5.48
CA PHE A 94 -6.85 -15.66 -4.61
C PHE A 94 -8.27 -15.50 -5.19
N GLN A 95 -9.17 -16.42 -4.85
CA GLN A 95 -10.60 -16.32 -5.19
C GLN A 95 -11.22 -15.13 -4.45
N GLN A 96 -11.57 -14.07 -5.18
CA GLN A 96 -12.18 -12.86 -4.63
C GLN A 96 -13.65 -12.80 -5.04
N ALA A 97 -14.52 -12.46 -4.08
CA ALA A 97 -15.92 -12.16 -4.34
C ALA A 97 -16.21 -10.74 -3.84
N ALA A 98 -16.86 -9.92 -4.68
CA ALA A 98 -17.36 -8.62 -4.27
C ALA A 98 -18.75 -8.78 -3.65
N VAL A 99 -18.95 -8.25 -2.46
CA VAL A 99 -20.26 -8.16 -1.82
C VAL A 99 -20.72 -6.71 -1.91
N GLU A 100 -21.74 -6.45 -2.72
CA GLU A 100 -22.34 -5.13 -2.82
C GLU A 100 -23.13 -4.85 -1.53
N TYR A 101 -22.87 -3.71 -0.90
CA TYR A 101 -23.58 -3.28 0.30
C TYR A 101 -23.93 -1.80 0.15
N VAL A 102 -25.17 -1.45 0.50
CA VAL A 102 -25.59 -0.05 0.57
C VAL A 102 -25.16 0.49 1.92
N ARG A 103 -24.31 1.52 1.91
CA ARG A 103 -23.84 2.18 3.13
C ARG A 103 -24.76 3.33 3.49
N GLU A 104 -25.19 3.40 4.75
CA GLU A 104 -25.86 4.60 5.28
C GLU A 104 -24.93 5.83 5.23
N GLU A 105 -25.51 7.01 5.02
CA GLU A 105 -24.76 8.26 5.00
C GLU A 105 -24.09 8.48 6.36
N ARG A 106 -22.83 8.94 6.34
CA ARG A 106 -22.07 9.13 7.58
C ARG A 106 -22.70 10.27 8.38
N PHE A 107 -23.03 10.01 9.64
CA PHE A 107 -23.64 10.98 10.55
C PHE A 107 -22.77 12.24 10.78
N ALA A 108 -21.45 12.12 10.65
CA ALA A 108 -20.51 13.24 10.55
C ALA A 108 -19.15 12.77 9.99
N GLY A 109 -18.52 13.57 9.12
CA GLY A 109 -17.12 13.39 8.75
C GLY A 109 -16.76 13.79 7.31
N GLU A 110 -15.63 14.48 7.17
CA GLU A 110 -14.96 14.72 5.90
C GLU A 110 -14.42 13.42 5.27
N THR A 111 -14.30 13.38 3.94
CA THR A 111 -13.78 12.18 3.27
C THR A 111 -12.31 11.92 3.66
N LYS A 112 -12.02 10.73 4.21
CA LYS A 112 -10.64 10.34 4.62
C LYS A 112 -9.65 10.34 3.44
N TYR A 113 -10.18 10.22 2.22
CA TYR A 113 -9.44 10.13 0.95
C TYR A 113 -9.81 11.26 -0.03
N PRO A 114 -9.15 12.43 0.04
CA PRO A 114 -9.28 13.46 -0.98
C PRO A 114 -8.56 13.05 -2.29
N PHE A 115 -8.91 13.72 -3.39
CA PHE A 115 -8.38 13.43 -4.74
C PHE A 115 -6.84 13.34 -4.80
N LYS A 116 -6.12 14.23 -4.10
CA LYS A 116 -4.65 14.20 -4.04
C LYS A 116 -4.11 12.91 -3.42
N LYS A 117 -4.78 12.34 -2.41
CA LYS A 117 -4.37 11.05 -1.83
C LYS A 117 -4.68 9.89 -2.77
N MET A 118 -5.77 9.98 -3.56
CA MET A 118 -6.09 8.97 -4.58
C MET A 118 -5.05 8.96 -5.72
N LEU A 119 -4.65 10.14 -6.22
CA LEU A 119 -3.59 10.25 -7.24
C LEU A 119 -2.25 9.72 -6.73
N ARG A 120 -1.87 10.03 -5.49
CA ARG A 120 -0.65 9.50 -4.88
C ARG A 120 -0.69 7.97 -4.76
N LEU A 121 -1.81 7.42 -4.28
CA LEU A 121 -2.01 5.97 -4.18
C LEU A 121 -1.90 5.27 -5.54
N ALA A 122 -2.45 5.88 -6.60
CA ALA A 122 -2.36 5.36 -7.96
C ALA A 122 -0.91 5.39 -8.48
N ALA A 123 -0.17 6.48 -8.24
CA ALA A 123 1.23 6.59 -8.60
C ALA A 123 2.11 5.55 -7.87
N ASP A 124 1.88 5.34 -6.57
CA ASP A 124 2.57 4.32 -5.78
C ASP A 124 2.27 2.91 -6.31
N GLY A 125 1.03 2.64 -6.72
CA GLY A 125 0.64 1.38 -7.37
C GLY A 125 1.35 1.15 -8.70
N ILE A 126 1.40 2.16 -9.58
CA ILE A 126 2.10 2.05 -10.87
C ILE A 126 3.60 1.82 -10.65
N ALA A 127 4.22 2.57 -9.75
CA ALA A 127 5.65 2.43 -9.46
C ALA A 127 5.99 1.06 -8.83
N SER A 128 5.14 0.57 -7.91
CA SER A 128 5.37 -0.69 -7.19
C SER A 128 5.27 -1.93 -8.08
N PHE A 129 4.46 -1.90 -9.14
CA PHE A 129 4.28 -3.02 -10.06
C PHE A 129 5.04 -2.86 -11.39
N SER A 130 5.78 -1.76 -11.56
CA SER A 130 6.46 -1.44 -12.81
C SER A 130 7.97 -1.26 -12.63
N CYS A 131 8.72 -2.37 -12.79
CA CYS A 131 10.16 -2.30 -13.07
C CYS A 131 10.47 -1.58 -14.40
N LYS A 132 9.46 -1.26 -15.23
CA LYS A 132 9.63 -0.54 -16.50
C LYS A 132 9.96 0.93 -16.28
N SER A 133 9.50 1.54 -15.18
CA SER A 133 9.83 2.93 -14.82
C SER A 133 11.34 3.13 -14.63
N LEU A 134 12.01 2.15 -14.01
CA LEU A 134 13.46 2.16 -13.84
C LEU A 134 14.21 1.85 -15.15
N ARG A 135 13.66 0.97 -16.01
CA ARG A 135 14.27 0.64 -17.31
C ARG A 135 14.18 1.76 -18.34
N LEU A 136 13.21 2.67 -18.23
CA LEU A 136 13.07 3.84 -19.10
C LEU A 136 13.99 5.01 -18.71
N ALA A 137 14.39 5.10 -17.44
CA ALA A 137 15.28 6.16 -16.96
C ALA A 137 16.69 6.08 -17.56
N LEU A 138 17.22 4.86 -17.77
CA LEU A 138 18.56 4.65 -18.36
C LEU A 138 18.72 5.19 -19.79
N PRO A 139 17.88 4.80 -20.78
CA PRO A 139 18.03 5.31 -22.14
C PRO A 139 17.74 6.81 -22.22
N PHE A 140 16.83 7.32 -21.39
CA PHE A 140 16.57 8.75 -21.31
C PHE A 140 17.79 9.54 -20.81
N GLY A 141 18.47 9.05 -19.77
CA GLY A 141 19.72 9.65 -19.28
C GLY A 141 20.84 9.61 -20.32
N LEU A 142 20.99 8.50 -21.06
CA LEU A 142 21.98 8.39 -22.13
C LEU A 142 21.71 9.37 -23.27
N LEU A 143 20.45 9.56 -23.66
CA LEU A 143 20.06 10.52 -24.69
C LEU A 143 20.43 11.95 -24.29
N VAL A 144 20.07 12.38 -23.07
CA VAL A 144 20.37 13.72 -22.57
C VAL A 144 21.88 13.96 -22.49
N SER A 145 22.64 13.00 -21.96
CA SER A 145 24.10 13.09 -21.89
C SER A 145 24.75 13.14 -23.28
N SER A 146 24.26 12.35 -24.24
CA SER A 146 24.79 12.36 -25.61
C SER A 146 24.54 13.70 -26.32
N ALA A 147 23.37 14.30 -26.13
CA ALA A 147 23.05 15.60 -26.68
C ALA A 147 23.93 16.71 -26.07
N GLY A 148 24.18 16.65 -24.76
CA GLY A 148 25.07 17.57 -24.06
C GLY A 148 26.52 17.48 -24.56
N LEU A 149 27.04 16.26 -24.75
CA LEU A 149 28.38 16.03 -25.33
C LEU A 149 28.49 16.54 -26.77
N ALA A 150 27.47 16.30 -27.60
CA ALA A 150 27.43 16.80 -28.97
C ALA A 150 27.42 18.34 -29.00
N TRP A 151 26.62 18.97 -28.12
CA TRP A 151 26.59 20.43 -27.99
C TRP A 151 27.94 21.00 -27.52
N LEU A 152 28.56 20.35 -26.54
CA LEU A 152 29.87 20.73 -26.03
C LEU A 152 30.94 20.61 -27.13
N ALA A 153 30.98 19.50 -27.86
CA ALA A 153 31.90 19.29 -28.99
C ALA A 153 31.70 20.33 -30.10
N PHE A 154 30.45 20.65 -30.44
CA PHE A 154 30.12 21.71 -31.41
C PHE A 154 30.61 23.08 -30.94
N SER A 155 30.41 23.42 -29.67
CA SER A 155 30.84 24.70 -29.09
C SER A 155 32.37 24.85 -29.04
N LEU A 156 33.09 23.78 -28.67
CA LEU A 156 34.55 23.71 -28.68
C LEU A 156 35.11 23.78 -30.12
N GLY A 157 34.48 23.09 -31.07
CA GLY A 157 34.87 23.17 -32.48
C GLY A 157 34.74 24.59 -33.04
N ARG A 158 33.65 25.30 -32.69
CA ARG A 158 33.51 26.72 -33.06
C ARG A 158 34.55 27.60 -32.39
N LEU A 159 34.89 27.33 -31.13
CA LEU A 159 35.91 28.06 -30.39
C LEU A 159 37.32 27.87 -30.98
N LEU A 160 37.68 26.64 -31.37
CA LEU A 160 38.99 26.33 -31.95
C LEU A 160 39.15 26.84 -33.38
N LEU A 161 38.10 26.75 -34.21
CA LEU A 161 38.14 27.20 -35.61
C LEU A 161 38.08 28.74 -35.77
N HIS A 162 37.44 29.45 -34.83
CA HIS A 162 37.38 30.92 -34.82
C HIS A 162 38.26 31.55 -33.73
N ALA A 163 39.23 30.82 -33.18
CA ALA A 163 40.13 31.29 -32.11
C ALA A 163 40.99 32.52 -32.49
N GLY A 164 41.03 32.89 -33.78
CA GLY A 164 41.79 34.03 -34.30
C GLY A 164 40.95 35.25 -34.72
N GLU A 165 39.62 35.16 -34.72
CA GLU A 165 38.76 36.31 -34.99
C GLU A 165 38.12 36.74 -33.67
N GLY A 166 38.32 38.00 -33.29
CA GLY A 166 37.81 38.57 -32.02
C GLY A 166 36.28 38.54 -31.93
N VAL A 167 35.71 37.37 -31.67
CA VAL A 167 34.29 37.19 -31.42
C VAL A 167 34.09 37.42 -29.92
N GLY A 168 33.70 38.65 -29.60
CA GLY A 168 33.36 39.06 -28.23
C GLY A 168 32.35 38.12 -27.60
N TRP A 169 32.52 37.91 -26.29
CA TRP A 169 31.65 37.12 -25.42
C TRP A 169 30.19 37.56 -25.55
N ARG A 170 29.42 36.93 -26.46
CA ARG A 170 27.97 36.94 -26.45
C ARG A 170 27.51 35.57 -25.93
N PRO A 171 26.97 35.47 -24.72
CA PRO A 171 26.29 34.26 -24.30
C PRO A 171 25.13 34.02 -25.26
N SER A 172 24.99 32.78 -25.74
CA SER A 172 23.89 32.30 -26.56
C SER A 172 22.58 32.18 -25.76
N LEU A 173 22.25 33.18 -24.96
CA LEU A 173 20.90 33.35 -24.44
C LEU A 173 20.07 33.95 -25.58
N PRO A 174 18.87 33.42 -25.89
CA PRO A 174 17.97 34.11 -26.81
C PRO A 174 17.72 35.49 -26.24
N ALA A 175 18.05 36.52 -27.01
CA ALA A 175 17.79 37.90 -26.67
C ALA A 175 16.32 38.03 -26.28
N CYS A 176 16.07 38.37 -25.01
CA CYS A 176 14.77 38.88 -24.60
C CYS A 176 14.41 40.05 -25.53
N PHE A 177 13.30 39.89 -26.22
CA PHE A 177 12.58 40.96 -26.89
C PHE A 177 12.34 42.11 -25.89
N CYS A 178 12.86 43.28 -26.22
CA CYS A 178 12.31 44.58 -25.85
C CYS A 178 11.80 45.21 -27.15
#